data_AF-A0A3N5JCD6-F1
#
_entry.id   AF-A0A3N5JCD6-F1
#
_cell.length_a   1.000
_cell.length_b   1.000
_cell.length_c   1.000
_cell.angle_alpha   90.00
_cell.angle_beta   90.00
_cell.angle_gamma   90.00
#
_symmetry.space_group_name_H-M   'P 1'
#
loop_
_entity.id
_entity.type
_entity.pdbx_description
1 polymer ?
#
loop_
_entity_poly.entity_id
_entity_poly.type
_entity_poly.pdbx_seq_one_letter_code
_entity_poly.pdbx_strand_id
1 'polypeptide(L)'
;MRILGMYMLPEEMMTCNVLDSNPNSQFNVIVKHGKLEQLDKKSWRWQAPEKEGLTAIKIVKSSPTDSILINVFVMVPVKEVKNDYIGKYKIGKYPLKPAKSGSVYQNPEGFVQVTLENQNTWLSPHFQLKQFLCKQSGGFPQYIVLNERLLLLLERILERTHQAGYPCQTFHIMSGYRTPYYNQLIGNVPNSCHLYGVAADFFIDEHPKDGIMDDLDGNGKSDINDAAILYNIIIQMSEEPWFKRFRGGLAKYGSTSTHGPFIHVDVRGFQARWGK
;
A
#
# COMPACT_ATOMS: atom_id res chain seq x y z
N MET A 1 8.92 -0.05 17.89
CA MET A 1 8.59 -1.21 17.03
C MET A 1 8.25 -0.71 15.65
N ARG A 2 8.97 -1.14 14.62
CA ARG A 2 8.69 -0.83 13.21
C ARG A 2 7.80 -1.92 12.63
N ILE A 3 6.86 -1.58 11.77
CA ILE A 3 5.94 -2.53 11.12
C ILE A 3 6.09 -2.44 9.60
N LEU A 4 6.11 -3.58 8.92
CA LEU A 4 6.09 -3.68 7.47
C LEU A 4 5.17 -4.83 7.04
N GLY A 5 4.36 -4.61 6.02
CA GLY A 5 3.65 -5.64 5.27
C GLY A 5 4.48 -6.10 4.07
N MET A 6 4.53 -7.39 3.81
CA MET A 6 5.10 -7.96 2.58
C MET A 6 4.16 -9.00 1.98
N TYR A 7 4.23 -9.15 0.68
CA TYR A 7 3.32 -9.99 -0.09
C TYR A 7 4.15 -11.00 -0.88
N MET A 8 4.03 -12.28 -0.51
CA MET A 8 4.86 -13.35 -1.07
C MET A 8 3.99 -14.50 -1.56
N LEU A 9 4.40 -15.17 -2.62
CA LEU A 9 3.78 -16.42 -3.05
C LEU A 9 4.11 -17.57 -2.08
N PRO A 10 3.32 -18.66 -2.09
CA PRO A 10 3.68 -19.90 -1.42
C PRO A 10 5.11 -20.34 -1.77
N GLU A 11 5.86 -20.76 -0.75
CA GLU A 11 7.24 -21.24 -0.86
C GLU A 11 8.28 -20.24 -1.42
N GLU A 12 7.88 -18.99 -1.67
CA GLU A 12 8.80 -17.95 -2.11
C GLU A 12 9.86 -17.67 -1.04
N MET A 13 11.07 -17.38 -1.49
CA MET A 13 12.20 -17.06 -0.63
C MET A 13 12.51 -15.58 -0.63
N MET A 14 12.85 -15.06 0.53
CA MET A 14 13.37 -13.71 0.70
C MET A 14 14.64 -13.73 1.55
N THR A 15 15.44 -12.67 1.41
CA THR A 15 16.58 -12.42 2.28
C THR A 15 16.32 -11.16 3.11
N CYS A 16 16.35 -11.33 4.43
CA CYS A 16 16.25 -10.25 5.41
C CYS A 16 17.65 -9.80 5.82
N ASN A 17 18.02 -8.56 5.47
CA ASN A 17 19.27 -7.94 5.91
C ASN A 17 18.96 -6.76 6.82
N VAL A 18 19.49 -6.77 8.06
CA VAL A 18 19.32 -5.65 8.98
C VAL A 18 20.45 -4.65 8.81
N LEU A 19 20.09 -3.44 8.40
CA LEU A 19 21.01 -2.31 8.32
C LEU A 19 21.14 -1.65 9.69
N ASP A 20 22.27 -1.89 10.35
CA ASP A 20 22.58 -1.33 11.67
C ASP A 20 24.05 -0.89 11.71
N SER A 21 24.29 0.35 12.10
CA SER A 21 25.62 0.97 12.12
C SER A 21 26.56 0.38 13.16
N ASN A 22 26.04 -0.27 14.21
CA ASN A 22 26.87 -0.94 15.21
C ASN A 22 27.15 -2.38 14.76
N PRO A 23 28.41 -2.74 14.43
CA PRO A 23 28.76 -4.08 13.94
C PRO A 23 28.53 -5.19 14.98
N ASN A 24 28.52 -4.85 16.26
CA ASN A 24 28.35 -5.78 17.37
C ASN A 24 26.88 -5.98 17.78
N SER A 25 25.93 -5.32 17.11
CA SER A 25 24.50 -5.52 17.36
C SER A 25 24.13 -6.98 17.13
N GLN A 26 23.50 -7.58 18.14
CA GLN A 26 22.95 -8.92 18.07
C GLN A 26 21.44 -8.85 17.83
N PHE A 27 20.95 -9.79 17.03
CA PHE A 27 19.55 -9.87 16.67
C PHE A 27 19.04 -11.30 16.85
N ASN A 28 17.82 -11.41 17.35
CA ASN A 28 17.06 -12.66 17.37
C ASN A 28 15.90 -12.55 16.38
N VAL A 29 15.66 -13.61 15.61
CA VAL A 29 14.56 -13.67 14.63
C VAL A 29 13.57 -14.74 15.05
N ILE A 30 12.33 -14.33 15.26
CA ILE A 30 11.22 -15.17 15.69
C ILE A 30 10.26 -15.30 14.52
N VAL A 31 10.00 -16.53 14.08
CA VAL A 31 9.06 -16.84 13.00
C VAL A 31 7.98 -17.77 13.51
N LYS A 32 6.71 -17.51 13.15
CA LYS A 32 5.58 -18.37 13.52
C LYS A 32 5.41 -19.53 12.54
N HIS A 33 5.52 -19.25 11.25
CA HIS A 33 5.43 -20.21 10.15
C HIS A 33 6.52 -19.93 9.12
N GLY A 34 6.76 -20.87 8.20
CA GLY A 34 7.83 -20.81 7.21
C GLY A 34 9.15 -21.38 7.72
N LYS A 35 10.17 -21.41 6.87
CA LYS A 35 11.51 -21.94 7.20
C LYS A 35 12.51 -20.79 7.26
N LEU A 36 13.27 -20.71 8.35
CA LEU A 36 14.30 -19.69 8.56
C LEU A 36 15.69 -20.33 8.52
N GLU A 37 16.57 -19.76 7.73
CA GLU A 37 17.99 -20.09 7.66
C GLU A 37 18.79 -18.84 8.04
N GLN A 38 19.67 -18.93 9.03
CA GLN A 38 20.59 -17.84 9.32
C GLN A 38 21.77 -17.89 8.36
N LEU A 39 22.01 -16.79 7.63
CA LEU A 39 23.13 -16.67 6.69
C LEU A 39 24.34 -16.00 7.34
N ASP A 40 24.10 -15.00 8.21
CA ASP A 40 25.13 -14.26 8.96
C ASP A 40 24.52 -13.65 10.26
N LYS A 41 25.31 -12.92 11.04
CA LYS A 41 24.89 -12.21 12.27
C LYS A 41 23.75 -11.21 12.07
N LYS A 42 23.62 -10.65 10.86
CA LYS A 42 22.62 -9.65 10.48
C LYS A 42 21.80 -10.02 9.24
N SER A 43 21.89 -11.29 8.81
CA SER A 43 21.28 -11.75 7.57
C SER A 43 20.62 -13.12 7.74
N TRP A 44 19.39 -13.25 7.25
CA TRP A 44 18.63 -14.50 7.25
C TRP A 44 17.94 -14.69 5.92
N ARG A 45 17.84 -15.94 5.48
CA ARG A 45 16.92 -16.35 4.42
C ARG A 45 15.66 -16.89 5.06
N TRP A 46 14.51 -16.47 4.57
CA TRP A 46 13.24 -17.00 5.01
C TRP A 46 12.43 -17.47 3.81
N GLN A 47 11.84 -18.66 3.93
CA GLN A 47 10.93 -19.23 2.95
C GLN A 47 9.49 -19.19 3.48
N ALA A 48 8.58 -18.67 2.66
CA ALA A 48 7.16 -18.66 2.96
C ALA A 48 6.61 -20.09 3.12
N PRO A 49 5.61 -20.31 4.00
CA PRO A 49 4.92 -21.60 4.05
C PRO A 49 4.19 -21.88 2.73
N GLU A 50 3.87 -23.15 2.49
CA GLU A 50 3.10 -23.59 1.32
C GLU A 50 1.65 -23.08 1.37
N LYS A 51 1.07 -22.97 2.57
CA LYS A 51 -0.31 -22.54 2.77
C LYS A 51 -0.44 -21.02 2.78
N GLU A 52 -1.44 -20.50 2.08
CA GLU A 52 -1.78 -19.07 2.06
C GLU A 52 -2.25 -18.56 3.43
N GLY A 53 -2.12 -17.25 3.64
CA GLY A 53 -2.58 -16.56 4.83
C GLY A 53 -1.54 -15.66 5.47
N LEU A 54 -1.87 -15.15 6.65
CA LEU A 54 -1.02 -14.22 7.40
C LEU A 54 -0.05 -14.97 8.32
N THR A 55 1.24 -14.65 8.21
CA THR A 55 2.27 -15.02 9.18
C THR A 55 3.10 -13.78 9.54
N ALA A 56 4.08 -13.94 10.44
CA ALA A 56 4.94 -12.84 10.84
C ALA A 56 6.37 -13.29 11.10
N ILE A 57 7.30 -12.39 10.78
CA ILE A 57 8.72 -12.45 11.14
C ILE A 57 8.99 -11.28 12.08
N LYS A 58 9.42 -11.57 13.31
CA LYS A 58 9.82 -10.54 14.29
C LYS A 58 11.33 -10.56 14.47
N ILE A 59 11.98 -9.45 14.14
CA ILE A 59 13.41 -9.26 14.32
C ILE A 59 13.60 -8.38 15.56
N VAL A 60 14.35 -8.85 16.55
CA VAL A 60 14.56 -8.17 17.84
C VAL A 60 16.04 -7.86 18.01
N LYS A 61 16.39 -6.59 18.20
CA LYS A 61 17.73 -6.15 18.59
C LYS A 61 17.89 -6.32 20.11
N SER A 62 19.00 -6.90 20.55
CA SER A 62 19.21 -7.19 21.98
C SER A 62 19.54 -5.95 22.81
N SER A 63 20.27 -4.97 22.27
CA SER A 63 20.64 -3.74 23.00
C SER A 63 21.01 -2.58 22.05
N PRO A 64 20.40 -1.38 22.20
CA PRO A 64 19.17 -1.17 22.94
C PRO A 64 18.03 -2.02 22.35
N THR A 65 17.07 -2.41 23.19
CA THR A 65 15.95 -3.23 22.74
C THR A 65 15.10 -2.46 21.75
N ASP A 66 15.04 -2.96 20.52
CA ASP A 66 14.11 -2.49 19.48
C ASP A 66 13.66 -3.70 18.65
N SER A 67 12.57 -3.56 17.91
CA SER A 67 12.06 -4.64 17.06
C SER A 67 11.41 -4.15 15.78
N ILE A 68 11.53 -5.02 14.76
CA ILE A 68 10.82 -4.92 13.49
C ILE A 68 9.85 -6.10 13.44
N LEU A 69 8.58 -5.81 13.17
CA LEU A 69 7.56 -6.79 12.86
C LEU A 69 7.27 -6.74 11.36
N ILE A 70 7.48 -7.85 10.69
CA ILE A 70 7.14 -8.03 9.28
C ILE A 70 5.91 -8.93 9.21
N ASN A 71 4.76 -8.36 8.87
CA ASN A 71 3.55 -9.09 8.57
C ASN A 71 3.65 -9.62 7.13
N VAL A 72 3.76 -10.94 6.98
CA VAL A 72 3.89 -11.58 5.68
C VAL A 72 2.56 -12.16 5.27
N PHE A 73 2.01 -11.68 4.16
CA PHE A 73 0.82 -12.22 3.55
C PHE A 73 1.25 -13.21 2.47
N VAL A 74 1.11 -14.50 2.76
CA VAL A 74 1.28 -15.55 1.77
C VAL A 74 0.05 -15.52 0.87
N MET A 75 0.26 -15.07 -0.36
CA MET A 75 -0.78 -14.72 -1.32
C MET A 75 -1.44 -15.96 -1.91
N VAL A 76 -2.69 -15.79 -2.34
CA VAL A 76 -3.37 -16.73 -3.24
C VAL A 76 -2.82 -16.53 -4.65
N PRO A 77 -2.17 -17.56 -5.25
CA PRO A 77 -1.58 -17.43 -6.58
C PRO A 77 -2.62 -17.07 -7.66
N VAL A 78 -2.22 -16.31 -8.68
CA VAL A 78 -3.12 -15.89 -9.78
C VAL A 78 -3.73 -17.06 -10.55
N LYS A 79 -3.06 -18.23 -10.55
CA LYS A 79 -3.58 -19.48 -11.15
C LYS A 79 -4.90 -19.97 -10.51
N GLU A 80 -5.22 -19.50 -9.30
CA GLU A 80 -6.47 -19.81 -8.60
C GLU A 80 -7.66 -18.99 -9.14
N VAL A 81 -7.42 -17.97 -9.97
CA VAL A 81 -8.49 -17.27 -10.67
C VAL A 81 -9.11 -18.20 -11.71
N LYS A 82 -10.38 -18.58 -11.51
CA LYS A 82 -11.17 -19.40 -12.44
C LYS A 82 -12.39 -18.60 -12.92
N ASN A 83 -12.56 -18.52 -14.25
CA ASN A 83 -13.69 -17.81 -14.87
C ASN A 83 -13.90 -16.38 -14.35
N ASP A 84 -12.80 -15.64 -14.10
CA ASP A 84 -12.76 -14.28 -13.53
C ASP A 84 -13.04 -14.16 -12.01
N TYR A 85 -13.05 -15.28 -11.27
CA TYR A 85 -13.30 -15.31 -9.81
C TYR A 85 -12.18 -16.00 -9.04
N ILE A 86 -12.01 -15.59 -7.78
CA ILE A 86 -11.40 -16.42 -6.74
C ILE A 86 -12.49 -16.75 -5.73
N GLY A 87 -12.87 -18.04 -5.63
CA GLY A 87 -14.04 -18.45 -4.87
C GLY A 87 -15.31 -17.73 -5.38
N LYS A 88 -15.93 -16.93 -4.51
CA LYS A 88 -17.12 -16.12 -4.85
C LYS A 88 -16.79 -14.66 -5.18
N TYR A 89 -15.53 -14.24 -5.03
CA TYR A 89 -15.14 -12.85 -5.23
C TYR A 89 -14.71 -12.62 -6.68
N LYS A 90 -15.40 -11.70 -7.37
CA LYS A 90 -15.13 -11.40 -8.78
C LYS A 90 -13.91 -10.51 -8.91
N ILE A 91 -12.87 -11.01 -9.58
CA ILE A 91 -11.67 -10.24 -9.95
C ILE A 91 -11.90 -9.52 -11.30
N GLY A 92 -12.47 -10.21 -12.28
CA GLY A 92 -12.53 -9.70 -13.65
C GLY A 92 -11.22 -9.95 -14.41
N LYS A 93 -11.10 -9.32 -15.59
CA LYS A 93 -9.99 -9.54 -16.51
C LYS A 93 -9.03 -8.36 -16.51
N TYR A 94 -7.78 -8.62 -16.20
CA TYR A 94 -6.71 -7.66 -16.40
C TYR A 94 -6.54 -7.32 -17.89
N PRO A 95 -6.17 -6.08 -18.26
CA PRO A 95 -5.91 -5.71 -19.65
C PRO A 95 -4.85 -6.61 -20.31
N LEU A 96 -5.14 -7.11 -21.52
CA LEU A 96 -4.22 -8.01 -22.27
C LEU A 96 -2.93 -7.31 -22.74
N LYS A 97 -2.97 -5.99 -22.93
CA LYS A 97 -1.83 -5.17 -23.31
C LYS A 97 -1.67 -4.05 -22.29
N PRO A 98 -0.60 -4.06 -21.47
CA PRO A 98 -0.25 -2.92 -20.65
C PRO A 98 -0.18 -1.65 -21.50
N ALA A 99 -0.82 -0.56 -21.07
CA ALA A 99 -0.83 0.71 -21.83
C ALA A 99 0.58 1.24 -22.19
N LYS A 100 1.60 0.87 -21.41
CA LYS A 100 3.00 1.27 -21.60
C LYS A 100 3.93 0.14 -21.17
N SER A 101 5.08 0.03 -21.83
CA SER A 101 6.18 -0.85 -21.39
C SER A 101 6.70 -0.38 -20.02
N GLY A 102 6.51 -1.19 -18.98
CA GLY A 102 7.01 -0.92 -17.64
C GLY A 102 6.57 -1.98 -16.63
N SER A 103 7.37 -2.22 -15.58
CA SER A 103 7.15 -3.30 -14.60
C SER A 103 5.86 -3.17 -13.79
N VAL A 104 5.34 -1.95 -13.62
CA VAL A 104 4.17 -1.67 -12.77
C VAL A 104 2.83 -2.07 -13.37
N TYR A 105 2.77 -2.32 -14.68
CA TYR A 105 1.54 -2.75 -15.38
C TYR A 105 1.56 -4.26 -15.65
N GLN A 106 2.40 -5.01 -14.93
CA GLN A 106 2.38 -6.46 -14.99
C GLN A 106 1.20 -6.99 -14.19
N ASN A 107 0.55 -8.03 -14.73
CA ASN A 107 -0.51 -8.70 -14.00
C ASN A 107 0.03 -9.23 -12.66
N PRO A 108 -0.75 -9.16 -11.58
CA PRO A 108 -0.31 -9.65 -10.28
C PRO A 108 -0.03 -11.15 -10.33
N GLU A 109 1.03 -11.57 -9.64
CA GLU A 109 1.35 -13.00 -9.52
C GLU A 109 0.45 -13.70 -8.49
N GLY A 110 -0.14 -12.93 -7.56
CA GLY A 110 -1.08 -13.41 -6.57
C GLY A 110 -1.84 -12.28 -5.89
N PHE A 111 -2.72 -12.65 -4.96
CA PHE A 111 -3.58 -11.75 -4.23
C PHE A 111 -3.49 -11.97 -2.73
N VAL A 112 -3.45 -10.89 -1.96
CA VAL A 112 -3.62 -10.94 -0.52
C VAL A 112 -5.07 -11.30 -0.22
N GLN A 113 -5.28 -12.45 0.42
CA GLN A 113 -6.59 -12.82 0.94
C GLN A 113 -6.88 -12.03 2.22
N VAL A 114 -7.90 -11.20 2.17
CA VAL A 114 -8.40 -10.46 3.33
C VAL A 114 -9.61 -11.18 3.89
N THR A 115 -9.63 -11.38 5.20
CA THR A 115 -10.70 -12.02 5.98
C THR A 115 -11.14 -11.09 7.11
N LEU A 116 -12.23 -11.44 7.79
CA LEU A 116 -12.69 -10.69 8.96
C LEU A 116 -11.63 -10.67 10.07
N GLU A 117 -10.85 -11.74 10.19
CA GLU A 117 -9.82 -11.92 11.21
C GLU A 117 -8.56 -11.09 10.94
N ASN A 118 -8.18 -10.88 9.67
CA ASN A 118 -6.91 -10.23 9.32
C ASN A 118 -7.05 -8.78 8.80
N GLN A 119 -8.26 -8.29 8.51
CA GLN A 119 -8.46 -6.96 7.91
C GLN A 119 -7.89 -5.80 8.75
N ASN A 120 -7.71 -5.97 10.06
CA ASN A 120 -7.12 -4.96 10.94
C ASN A 120 -5.59 -5.06 11.08
N THR A 121 -4.94 -5.95 10.32
CA THR A 121 -3.48 -6.08 10.34
C THR A 121 -2.82 -4.82 9.80
N TRP A 122 -1.83 -4.31 10.53
CA TRP A 122 -1.01 -3.18 10.13
C TRP A 122 -0.09 -3.55 8.97
N LEU A 123 -0.16 -2.80 7.89
CA LEU A 123 0.72 -2.89 6.73
C LEU A 123 1.97 -2.02 6.89
N SER A 124 1.85 -0.94 7.66
CA SER A 124 2.92 -0.03 8.04
C SER A 124 2.49 0.68 9.32
N PRO A 125 3.33 1.52 9.95
CA PRO A 125 2.99 2.15 11.23
C PRO A 125 1.65 2.88 11.28
N HIS A 126 1.21 3.48 10.16
CA HIS A 126 -0.01 4.29 10.11
C HIS A 126 -1.10 3.74 9.17
N PHE A 127 -0.89 2.58 8.55
CA PHE A 127 -1.84 2.04 7.56
C PHE A 127 -2.19 0.57 7.83
N GLN A 128 -3.50 0.27 7.82
CA GLN A 128 -4.09 -1.07 8.01
C GLN A 128 -4.63 -1.65 6.70
N LEU A 129 -4.68 -2.98 6.64
CA LEU A 129 -5.13 -3.74 5.47
C LEU A 129 -6.52 -3.31 4.96
N LYS A 130 -7.48 -3.12 5.86
CA LYS A 130 -8.85 -2.71 5.53
C LYS A 130 -8.95 -1.39 4.76
N GLN A 131 -8.00 -0.47 4.94
CA GLN A 131 -8.03 0.84 4.26
C GLN A 131 -7.86 0.70 2.73
N PHE A 132 -7.28 -0.40 2.25
CA PHE A 132 -6.99 -0.61 0.83
C PHE A 132 -7.98 -1.55 0.13
N LEU A 133 -9.06 -1.95 0.83
CA LEU A 133 -10.06 -2.84 0.25
C LEU A 133 -10.76 -2.19 -0.94
N CYS A 134 -11.05 -3.02 -1.93
CA CYS A 134 -11.83 -2.59 -3.06
C CYS A 134 -13.28 -2.36 -2.60
N LYS A 135 -13.85 -1.20 -2.96
CA LYS A 135 -15.24 -0.80 -2.64
C LYS A 135 -16.31 -1.65 -3.36
N GLN A 136 -15.91 -2.69 -4.07
CA GLN A 136 -16.82 -3.66 -4.66
C GLN A 136 -17.68 -4.32 -3.58
N SER A 137 -18.98 -4.41 -3.82
CA SER A 137 -19.88 -5.16 -2.96
C SER A 137 -19.51 -6.66 -2.94
N GLY A 138 -19.68 -7.28 -1.78
CA GLY A 138 -19.38 -8.69 -1.58
C GLY A 138 -19.07 -9.01 -0.13
N GLY A 139 -19.08 -10.30 0.21
CA GLY A 139 -18.63 -10.79 1.51
C GLY A 139 -17.13 -11.07 1.54
N PHE A 140 -16.64 -11.45 2.71
CA PHE A 140 -15.29 -12.00 2.88
C PHE A 140 -15.23 -13.48 2.43
N PRO A 141 -14.06 -13.98 1.99
CA PRO A 141 -12.81 -13.22 1.82
C PRO A 141 -12.85 -12.28 0.62
N GLN A 142 -12.15 -11.15 0.74
CA GLN A 142 -11.82 -10.26 -0.37
C GLN A 142 -10.37 -10.49 -0.80
N TYR A 143 -10.02 -10.03 -1.99
CA TYR A 143 -8.69 -10.24 -2.57
C TYR A 143 -8.14 -8.94 -3.11
N ILE A 144 -6.96 -8.55 -2.67
CA ILE A 144 -6.32 -7.30 -3.08
C ILE A 144 -4.89 -7.50 -3.56
N VAL A 145 -4.42 -6.56 -4.37
CA VAL A 145 -3.01 -6.42 -4.73
C VAL A 145 -2.47 -5.19 -4.01
N LEU A 146 -1.30 -5.33 -3.39
CA LEU A 146 -0.61 -4.25 -2.71
C LEU A 146 0.85 -4.20 -3.17
N ASN A 147 1.45 -3.02 -3.06
CA ASN A 147 2.85 -2.81 -3.36
C ASN A 147 3.53 -2.05 -2.22
N GLU A 148 4.65 -2.58 -1.73
CA GLU A 148 5.38 -2.04 -0.59
C GLU A 148 5.87 -0.61 -0.86
N ARG A 149 6.22 -0.28 -2.12
CA ARG A 149 6.68 1.08 -2.48
C ARG A 149 5.57 2.12 -2.32
N LEU A 150 4.31 1.75 -2.57
CA LEU A 150 3.17 2.64 -2.35
C LEU A 150 3.02 2.96 -0.86
N LEU A 151 3.02 1.94 0.01
CA LEU A 151 2.90 2.14 1.45
C LEU A 151 4.05 2.97 2.01
N LEU A 152 5.28 2.70 1.58
CA LEU A 152 6.45 3.49 1.97
C LEU A 152 6.33 4.95 1.49
N LEU A 153 5.77 5.20 0.30
CA LEU A 153 5.51 6.56 -0.16
C LEU A 153 4.45 7.23 0.72
N LEU A 154 3.34 6.56 1.03
CA LEU A 154 2.27 7.12 1.88
C LEU A 154 2.78 7.48 3.29
N GLU A 155 3.61 6.64 3.90
CA GLU A 155 4.28 6.93 5.18
C GLU A 155 5.16 8.19 5.09
N ARG A 156 5.89 8.38 3.98
CA ARG A 156 6.72 9.59 3.77
C ARG A 156 5.89 10.84 3.51
N ILE A 157 4.76 10.70 2.79
CA ILE A 157 3.83 11.80 2.58
C ILE A 157 3.23 12.21 3.92
N LEU A 158 2.82 11.26 4.75
CA LEU A 158 2.27 11.51 6.08
C LEU A 158 3.28 12.25 6.97
N GLU A 159 4.53 11.77 7.02
CA GLU A 159 5.63 12.42 7.75
C GLU A 159 5.83 13.89 7.31
N ARG A 160 5.87 14.14 6.00
CA ARG A 160 6.06 15.49 5.43
C ARG A 160 4.83 16.38 5.64
N THR A 161 3.64 15.80 5.61
CA THR A 161 2.37 16.49 5.89
C THR A 161 2.34 16.98 7.35
N HIS A 162 2.82 16.16 8.30
CA HIS A 162 2.96 16.58 9.70
C HIS A 162 3.98 17.71 9.86
N GLN A 163 5.14 17.60 9.19
CA GLN A 163 6.18 18.62 9.21
C GLN A 163 5.70 19.95 8.61
N ALA A 164 4.76 19.90 7.66
CA ALA A 164 4.13 21.06 7.05
C ALA A 164 3.01 21.69 7.91
N GLY A 165 2.72 21.14 9.10
CA GLY A 165 1.73 21.70 10.03
C GLY A 165 0.33 21.08 9.95
N TYR A 166 0.18 19.95 9.25
CA TYR A 166 -1.10 19.24 9.08
C TYR A 166 -1.06 17.86 9.75
N PRO A 167 -1.04 17.77 11.09
CA PRO A 167 -0.94 16.49 11.79
C PRO A 167 -2.19 15.63 11.60
N CYS A 168 -2.03 14.36 11.25
CA CYS A 168 -3.11 13.36 11.23
C CYS A 168 -2.60 11.97 11.61
N GLN A 169 -3.45 11.08 12.12
CA GLN A 169 -2.94 9.74 12.52
C GLN A 169 -2.66 8.84 11.32
N THR A 170 -3.41 9.06 10.24
CA THR A 170 -3.37 8.30 8.98
C THR A 170 -4.10 9.12 7.92
N PHE A 171 -3.99 8.72 6.65
CA PHE A 171 -4.86 9.25 5.61
C PHE A 171 -6.15 8.43 5.50
N HIS A 172 -7.24 9.10 5.16
CA HIS A 172 -8.41 8.42 4.64
C HIS A 172 -8.07 7.90 3.23
N ILE A 173 -7.98 6.58 3.06
CA ILE A 173 -7.77 5.96 1.76
C ILE A 173 -9.14 5.82 1.07
N MET A 174 -9.46 6.79 0.22
CA MET A 174 -10.72 6.79 -0.53
C MET A 174 -10.75 5.64 -1.56
N SER A 175 -9.61 5.31 -2.15
CA SER A 175 -9.49 4.18 -3.08
C SER A 175 -8.06 3.66 -3.12
N GLY A 176 -7.85 2.43 -2.65
CA GLY A 176 -6.61 1.67 -2.84
C GLY A 176 -6.69 0.77 -4.07
N TYR A 177 -6.64 -0.55 -3.87
CA TYR A 177 -6.77 -1.51 -4.95
C TYR A 177 -8.17 -1.54 -5.57
N ARG A 178 -8.24 -1.72 -6.90
CA ARG A 178 -9.48 -2.00 -7.62
C ARG A 178 -9.36 -3.31 -8.37
N THR A 179 -10.31 -4.21 -8.20
CA THR A 179 -10.44 -5.34 -9.13
C THR A 179 -10.68 -4.80 -10.55
N PRO A 180 -10.20 -5.49 -11.60
CA PRO A 180 -10.58 -5.14 -12.97
C PRO A 180 -12.10 -5.01 -13.17
N TYR A 181 -12.89 -5.92 -12.56
CA TYR A 181 -14.35 -5.85 -12.62
C TYR A 181 -14.91 -4.57 -12.00
N TYR A 182 -14.48 -4.21 -10.79
CA TYR A 182 -14.97 -3.01 -10.11
C TYR A 182 -14.53 -1.73 -10.84
N ASN A 183 -13.29 -1.70 -11.34
CA ASN A 183 -12.80 -0.55 -12.10
C ASN A 183 -13.65 -0.31 -13.37
N GLN A 184 -14.03 -1.38 -14.08
CA GLN A 184 -14.94 -1.28 -15.21
C GLN A 184 -16.35 -0.85 -14.79
N LEU A 185 -16.86 -1.39 -13.67
CA LEU A 185 -18.20 -1.08 -13.15
C LEU A 185 -18.40 0.42 -12.88
N ILE A 186 -17.37 1.09 -12.36
CA ILE A 186 -17.39 2.54 -12.10
C ILE A 186 -16.96 3.40 -13.30
N GLY A 187 -16.90 2.81 -14.50
CA GLY A 187 -16.61 3.53 -15.75
C GLY A 187 -15.17 4.05 -15.89
N ASN A 188 -14.23 3.52 -15.10
CA ASN A 188 -12.83 3.97 -15.15
C ASN A 188 -12.06 3.37 -16.32
N VAL A 189 -10.98 4.04 -16.70
CA VAL A 189 -10.12 3.58 -17.80
C VAL A 189 -9.49 2.21 -17.51
N PRO A 190 -9.33 1.33 -18.51
CA PRO A 190 -8.83 -0.04 -18.31
C PRO A 190 -7.42 -0.12 -17.72
N ASN A 191 -6.54 0.84 -18.00
CA ASN A 191 -5.13 0.82 -17.61
C ASN A 191 -4.84 1.67 -16.37
N SER A 192 -5.76 1.66 -15.41
CA SER A 192 -5.62 2.39 -14.14
C SER A 192 -4.56 1.72 -13.24
N CYS A 193 -3.72 2.54 -12.60
CA CYS A 193 -2.69 2.07 -11.66
C CYS A 193 -3.29 1.37 -10.42
N HIS A 194 -4.56 1.62 -10.09
CA HIS A 194 -5.24 0.95 -8.98
C HIS A 194 -5.40 -0.56 -9.19
N LEU A 195 -5.43 -1.06 -10.43
CA LEU A 195 -5.53 -2.50 -10.72
C LEU A 195 -4.29 -3.26 -10.28
N TYR A 196 -3.16 -2.57 -10.16
CA TYR A 196 -1.85 -3.18 -9.92
C TYR A 196 -1.35 -2.94 -8.48
N GLY A 197 -2.19 -2.38 -7.60
CA GLY A 197 -1.84 -2.16 -6.19
C GLY A 197 -0.78 -1.05 -5.97
N VAL A 198 -0.52 -0.23 -6.99
CA VAL A 198 0.54 0.80 -6.97
C VAL A 198 0.00 2.24 -6.87
N ALA A 199 -1.31 2.42 -6.69
CA ALA A 199 -1.96 3.72 -6.59
C ALA A 199 -2.88 3.84 -5.38
N ALA A 200 -3.02 5.05 -4.87
CA ALA A 200 -3.97 5.42 -3.83
C ALA A 200 -4.59 6.79 -4.12
N ASP A 201 -5.90 6.87 -3.94
CA ASP A 201 -6.65 8.13 -3.81
C ASP A 201 -6.92 8.36 -2.32
N PHE A 202 -6.50 9.50 -1.77
CA PHE A 202 -6.54 9.76 -0.33
C PHE A 202 -6.67 11.25 0.04
N PHE A 203 -7.01 11.52 1.30
CA PHE A 203 -7.09 12.85 1.89
C PHE A 203 -6.88 12.82 3.41
N ILE A 204 -6.76 13.99 4.05
CA ILE A 204 -6.76 14.14 5.51
C ILE A 204 -8.21 14.25 5.99
N ASP A 205 -8.58 13.45 6.99
CA ASP A 205 -9.92 13.32 7.59
C ASP A 205 -9.70 13.08 9.09
N GLU A 206 -9.32 14.14 9.81
CA GLU A 206 -8.94 14.07 11.22
C GLU A 206 -9.89 14.90 12.10
N HIS A 207 -10.42 16.02 11.59
CA HIS A 207 -11.11 17.03 12.40
C HIS A 207 -12.33 17.67 11.69
N PRO A 208 -13.53 17.07 11.76
CA PRO A 208 -13.86 15.77 12.34
C PRO A 208 -13.60 14.60 11.38
N LYS A 209 -13.59 13.37 11.91
CA LYS A 209 -13.52 12.14 11.08
C LYS A 209 -14.88 11.82 10.47
N ASP A 210 -15.28 12.52 9.42
CA ASP A 210 -16.59 12.40 8.79
C ASP A 210 -16.55 11.84 7.35
N GLY A 211 -15.36 11.48 6.87
CA GLY A 211 -15.17 10.95 5.52
C GLY A 211 -15.10 12.03 4.44
N ILE A 212 -14.96 13.29 4.83
CA ILE A 212 -14.71 14.44 3.96
C ILE A 212 -13.30 14.95 4.24
N MET A 213 -12.67 15.57 3.24
CA MET A 213 -11.36 16.16 3.43
C MET A 213 -11.47 17.36 4.38
N ASP A 214 -10.59 17.44 5.37
CA ASP A 214 -10.49 18.59 6.27
C ASP A 214 -10.20 19.87 5.48
N ASP A 215 -10.75 21.00 5.95
CA ASP A 215 -10.45 22.35 5.47
C ASP A 215 -9.03 22.75 5.91
N LEU A 216 -8.06 22.52 5.03
CA LEU A 216 -6.64 22.69 5.32
C LEU A 216 -6.18 24.14 5.12
N ASP A 217 -6.86 24.93 4.29
CA ASP A 217 -6.53 26.34 4.09
C ASP A 217 -7.29 27.28 5.06
N GLY A 218 -8.29 26.76 5.79
CA GLY A 218 -9.05 27.47 6.81
C GLY A 218 -10.10 28.42 6.25
N ASN A 219 -10.52 28.24 5.00
CA ASN A 219 -11.46 29.14 4.33
C ASN A 219 -12.95 28.80 4.60
N GLY A 220 -13.21 27.73 5.34
CA GLY A 220 -14.54 27.23 5.69
C GLY A 220 -15.16 26.28 4.67
N LYS A 221 -14.38 25.76 3.70
CA LYS A 221 -14.85 24.86 2.65
C LYS A 221 -13.89 23.68 2.50
N SER A 222 -14.44 22.52 2.14
CA SER A 222 -13.67 21.36 1.69
C SER A 222 -13.69 21.33 0.16
N ASP A 223 -12.63 21.84 -0.46
CA ASP A 223 -12.52 21.97 -1.91
C ASP A 223 -11.09 21.68 -2.45
N ILE A 224 -10.88 22.01 -3.73
CA ILE A 224 -9.62 21.70 -4.40
C ILE A 224 -8.42 22.46 -3.84
N ASN A 225 -8.63 23.56 -3.11
CA ASN A 225 -7.55 24.31 -2.48
C ASN A 225 -6.92 23.51 -1.35
N ASP A 226 -7.72 22.72 -0.61
CA ASP A 226 -7.22 21.79 0.41
C ASP A 226 -6.38 20.68 -0.23
N ALA A 227 -6.90 20.09 -1.31
CA ALA A 227 -6.14 19.12 -2.10
C ALA A 227 -4.83 19.74 -2.65
N ALA A 228 -4.84 21.02 -3.01
CA ALA A 228 -3.65 21.70 -3.51
C ALA A 228 -2.52 21.79 -2.47
N ILE A 229 -2.83 21.86 -1.17
CA ILE A 229 -1.83 21.86 -0.09
C ILE A 229 -1.04 20.54 -0.10
N LEU A 230 -1.73 19.40 -0.02
CA LEU A 230 -1.09 18.08 -0.10
C LEU A 230 -0.35 17.88 -1.42
N TYR A 231 -0.95 18.32 -2.54
CA TYR A 231 -0.31 18.26 -3.85
C TYR A 231 1.05 18.99 -3.85
N ASN A 232 1.09 20.20 -3.30
CA ASN A 232 2.31 21.02 -3.27
C ASN A 232 3.38 20.42 -2.34
N ILE A 233 2.98 19.86 -1.20
CA ILE A 233 3.89 19.10 -0.32
C ILE A 233 4.56 17.97 -1.11
N ILE A 234 3.79 17.18 -1.87
CA ILE A 234 4.32 16.05 -2.64
C ILE A 234 5.17 16.51 -3.83
N ILE A 235 4.84 17.65 -4.46
CA ILE A 235 5.68 18.26 -5.50
C ILE A 235 7.06 18.60 -4.94
N GLN A 236 7.13 19.28 -3.80
CA GLN A 236 8.39 19.64 -3.15
C GLN A 236 9.20 18.39 -2.76
N MET A 237 8.54 17.38 -2.17
CA MET A 237 9.18 16.09 -1.87
C MET A 237 9.76 15.42 -3.12
N SER A 238 9.12 15.60 -4.29
CA SER A 238 9.53 14.94 -5.53
C SER A 238 10.84 15.45 -6.12
N GLU A 239 11.34 16.58 -5.63
CA GLU A 239 12.65 17.16 -5.97
C GLU A 239 13.79 16.50 -5.19
N GLU A 240 13.49 15.83 -4.06
CA GLU A 240 14.50 15.20 -3.21
C GLU A 240 15.08 13.92 -3.87
N PRO A 241 16.41 13.67 -3.79
CA PRO A 241 17.04 12.53 -4.47
C PRO A 241 16.46 11.16 -4.11
N TRP A 242 16.01 10.97 -2.86
CA TRP A 242 15.43 9.71 -2.41
C TRP A 242 14.09 9.41 -3.07
N PHE A 243 13.36 10.42 -3.55
CA PHE A 243 12.05 10.28 -4.19
C PHE A 243 12.14 9.56 -5.54
N LYS A 244 13.32 9.50 -6.15
CA LYS A 244 13.55 8.81 -7.44
C LYS A 244 12.96 7.38 -7.46
N ARG A 245 13.04 6.66 -6.34
CA ARG A 245 12.50 5.28 -6.21
C ARG A 245 10.98 5.22 -6.06
N PHE A 246 10.33 6.35 -5.76
CA PHE A 246 8.87 6.49 -5.61
C PHE A 246 8.24 7.28 -6.76
N ARG A 247 9.02 7.60 -7.79
CA ARG A 247 8.54 8.34 -8.96
C ARG A 247 7.29 7.69 -9.54
N GLY A 248 6.27 8.51 -9.73
CA GLY A 248 5.03 8.10 -10.38
C GLY A 248 4.09 9.27 -10.65
N GLY A 249 2.80 8.95 -10.76
CA GLY A 249 1.73 9.91 -10.97
C GLY A 249 1.35 10.68 -9.72
N LEU A 250 0.91 11.92 -9.92
CA LEU A 250 0.33 12.78 -8.89
C LEU A 250 -0.75 13.64 -9.53
N ALA A 251 -1.93 13.68 -8.91
CA ALA A 251 -3.01 14.56 -9.32
C ALA A 251 -3.82 15.01 -8.11
N LYS A 252 -4.45 16.17 -8.22
CA LYS A 252 -5.46 16.66 -7.28
C LYS A 252 -6.80 16.71 -7.97
N TYR A 253 -7.85 16.49 -7.19
CA TYR A 253 -9.23 16.49 -7.65
C TYR A 253 -10.07 17.34 -6.72
N GLY A 254 -10.93 18.17 -7.30
CA GLY A 254 -11.96 18.90 -6.56
C GLY A 254 -13.18 18.02 -6.27
N SER A 255 -14.10 18.58 -5.49
CA SER A 255 -15.36 17.95 -5.11
C SER A 255 -16.29 17.75 -6.31
N THR A 256 -17.04 16.65 -6.29
CA THR A 256 -18.15 16.37 -7.21
C THR A 256 -19.40 16.04 -6.41
N SER A 257 -20.51 15.70 -7.07
CA SER A 257 -21.70 15.18 -6.39
C SER A 257 -21.49 13.81 -5.74
N THR A 258 -20.36 13.14 -5.98
CA THR A 258 -20.10 11.76 -5.54
C THR A 258 -18.95 11.63 -4.53
N HIS A 259 -18.09 12.64 -4.42
CA HIS A 259 -16.96 12.65 -3.49
C HIS A 259 -16.47 14.08 -3.21
N GLY A 260 -15.84 14.29 -2.05
CA GLY A 260 -15.09 15.51 -1.73
C GLY A 260 -13.76 15.62 -2.50
N PRO A 261 -12.92 16.61 -2.18
CA PRO A 261 -11.62 16.76 -2.82
C PRO A 261 -10.66 15.67 -2.32
N PHE A 262 -9.67 15.30 -3.15
CA PHE A 262 -8.69 14.28 -2.80
C PHE A 262 -7.42 14.36 -3.66
N ILE A 263 -6.41 13.59 -3.26
CA ILE A 263 -5.16 13.43 -3.98
C ILE A 263 -5.01 12.02 -4.50
N HIS A 264 -4.56 11.90 -5.74
CA HIS A 264 -4.07 10.66 -6.32
C HIS A 264 -2.55 10.62 -6.28
N VAL A 265 -1.98 9.51 -5.83
CA VAL A 265 -0.57 9.17 -6.04
C VAL A 265 -0.43 7.76 -6.56
N ASP A 266 0.65 7.52 -7.30
CA ASP A 266 1.09 6.17 -7.62
C ASP A 266 2.61 6.09 -7.75
N VAL A 267 3.13 4.87 -7.82
CA VAL A 267 4.57 4.58 -7.95
C VAL A 267 4.92 3.98 -9.33
N ARG A 268 4.25 4.44 -10.40
CA ARG A 268 4.34 3.87 -11.76
C ARG A 268 5.73 3.89 -12.42
N GLY A 269 6.73 4.48 -11.78
CA GLY A 269 8.13 4.52 -12.22
C GLY A 269 8.49 5.69 -13.14
N PHE A 270 7.51 6.44 -13.63
CA PHE A 270 7.71 7.63 -14.44
C PHE A 270 6.77 8.75 -14.00
N GLN A 271 7.23 9.99 -14.15
CA GLN A 271 6.47 11.17 -13.74
C GLN A 271 5.25 11.33 -14.64
N ALA A 272 4.09 11.54 -14.02
CA ALA A 272 2.87 11.97 -14.67
C ALA A 272 2.15 12.97 -13.75
N ARG A 273 1.62 14.04 -14.31
CA ARG A 273 0.86 15.07 -13.57
C ARG A 273 -0.41 15.37 -14.35
N TRP A 274 -1.54 15.42 -13.66
CA TRP A 274 -2.84 15.73 -14.22
C TRP A 274 -3.78 16.22 -13.12
N GLY A 275 -5.04 16.45 -13.45
CA GLY A 275 -5.97 17.19 -12.60
C GLY A 275 -5.81 18.69 -12.82
N LYS A 276 -6.88 19.44 -12.57
CA LYS A 276 -6.90 20.90 -12.58
C LYS A 276 -7.40 21.32 -11.22
#